data_AF-A0A8J2LIP7-F1
#
_entry.id   AF-A0A8J2LIP7-F1
#
_cell.length_a   1.000
_cell.length_b   1.000
_cell.length_c   1.000
_cell.angle_alpha   90.00
_cell.angle_beta   90.00
_cell.angle_gamma   90.00
#
_symmetry.space_group_name_H-M   'P 1'
#
loop_
_entity.id
_entity.type
_entity.pdbx_description
1 polymer ?
#
loop_
_entity_poly.entity_id
_entity_poly.type
_entity_poly.pdbx_seq_one_letter_code
_entity_poly.pdbx_strand_id
1 'polypeptide(L)'
;MTQQESSGKSKSATVGIVSCVGNHTRVSAAIKERFSDFHVHEIDPNGKQVRLTDLGPPVEVKKTVSTTDPELLIVLSEETRNNVEELQSQIDGGNRKAKPVEINVTELDKQQRTKIHRWIGNFPSLGSSTIDRDEQKIILVEFATSKIRNARRPENRAKFTHCVLYKEGMETSDAIMFIAKKLRLQPNLITYCGTKDKRAKTTQRICISNVDSRRLIDISKITKQVKLGNFEYQNSHLSLGSLKGNHFRILLKNVQGPTPTEAPLDELICQAMDNLKQNGFINYYGLQRFGSYDVPTQEIGKALLQNKWDRVFDLLLRPKPKEPEFMTHAKKIWFAERDSVKIIKLLPNWHRSIESNLFYGLSRHYDQKDYVSAFMRIPRNVRLLYVHAFQSYLWNHLATFRVQKGLQPIVGDVVYANKKPEINTLEDLSLEIEGNIEVAPEVNIDIIDKSSLPEIKILKEEDLPNYSIFDVLIPLQGTEVNTNSILLEFYDNLLLEHGLTQDCFLNYKPRQDSPRGAYRHLIQLPTEVSYQIIHYGSSDNPDDFIPSDVDLLFKSRKHETEATKSKPDEPKDKSCAIVEFSLPSSSYATMALREILMDESKVTAQTSKRTAPDDNQETEKKIKLDETE
;
A
#
# COMPACT_ATOMS: atom_id res chain seq x y z
N MET A 1 20.21 -16.18 -29.46
CA MET A 1 19.49 -17.42 -29.82
C MET A 1 18.35 -17.58 -28.81
N THR A 2 17.07 -17.53 -29.14
CA THR A 2 16.33 -17.40 -30.41
C THR A 2 14.99 -16.80 -29.97
N GLN A 3 14.66 -15.60 -30.46
CA GLN A 3 13.29 -15.09 -30.44
C GLN A 3 12.60 -15.68 -31.67
N GLN A 4 11.94 -16.82 -31.53
CA GLN A 4 10.89 -17.29 -32.43
C GLN A 4 10.28 -18.54 -31.80
N GLU A 5 8.95 -18.62 -31.89
CA GLU A 5 8.04 -19.61 -31.28
C GLU A 5 7.56 -19.30 -29.85
N SER A 6 6.75 -18.26 -29.70
CA SER A 6 5.71 -18.27 -28.66
C SER A 6 4.33 -18.34 -29.33
N SER A 7 3.72 -19.52 -29.26
CA SER A 7 2.30 -19.76 -29.59
C SER A 7 1.40 -18.64 -29.00
N GLY A 8 0.39 -18.20 -29.75
CA GLY A 8 -0.51 -17.08 -29.43
C GLY A 8 -1.42 -17.22 -28.20
N LYS A 9 -0.89 -17.65 -27.04
CA LYS A 9 -1.58 -17.68 -25.76
C LYS A 9 -1.59 -16.28 -25.13
N SER A 10 -2.74 -15.89 -24.57
CA SER A 10 -2.87 -14.67 -23.75
C SER A 10 -1.87 -14.67 -22.59
N LYS A 11 -1.38 -13.49 -22.18
CA LYS A 11 -0.43 -13.35 -21.06
C LYS A 11 -0.98 -13.93 -19.75
N SER A 12 -2.28 -13.78 -19.49
CA SER A 12 -2.96 -14.38 -18.32
C SER A 12 -2.84 -15.91 -18.32
N ALA A 13 -3.04 -16.53 -19.48
CA ALA A 13 -2.95 -17.98 -19.65
C ALA A 13 -1.54 -18.52 -19.40
N THR A 14 -0.49 -17.72 -19.66
CA THR A 14 0.90 -18.14 -19.38
C THR A 14 1.20 -18.33 -17.90
N VAL A 15 0.40 -17.74 -17.01
CA VAL A 15 0.54 -17.84 -15.55
C VAL A 15 -0.65 -18.54 -14.88
N GLY A 16 -1.38 -19.37 -15.65
CA GLY A 16 -2.46 -20.20 -15.13
C GLY A 16 -3.77 -19.48 -14.81
N ILE A 17 -3.99 -18.26 -15.34
CA ILE A 17 -5.26 -17.52 -15.18
C ILE A 17 -6.11 -17.77 -16.42
N VAL A 18 -6.97 -18.79 -16.37
CA VAL A 18 -7.77 -19.22 -17.55
C VAL A 18 -9.26 -19.43 -17.27
N SER A 19 -9.65 -19.89 -16.08
CA SER A 19 -11.06 -20.17 -15.77
C SER A 19 -11.78 -18.95 -15.18
N CYS A 20 -13.11 -18.94 -15.24
CA CYS A 20 -14.01 -18.03 -14.51
C CYS A 20 -15.04 -18.85 -13.72
N VAL A 21 -15.70 -18.25 -12.74
CA VAL A 21 -16.75 -18.91 -11.95
C VAL A 21 -18.11 -18.77 -12.65
N GLY A 22 -18.39 -17.57 -13.13
CA GLY A 22 -19.64 -17.22 -13.79
C GLY A 22 -19.76 -17.75 -15.21
N ASN A 23 -21.00 -17.79 -15.67
CA ASN A 23 -21.40 -18.12 -17.02
C ASN A 23 -22.19 -16.98 -17.68
N HIS A 24 -22.18 -15.78 -17.07
CA HIS A 24 -22.87 -14.62 -17.61
C HIS A 24 -22.21 -14.14 -18.90
N THR A 25 -23.00 -13.44 -19.71
CA THR A 25 -22.56 -12.90 -20.98
C THR A 25 -21.49 -11.82 -20.76
N ARG A 26 -20.44 -11.87 -21.59
CA ARG A 26 -19.30 -10.94 -21.52
C ARG A 26 -19.73 -9.48 -21.66
N VAL A 27 -19.19 -8.62 -20.80
CA VAL A 27 -19.34 -7.16 -20.89
C VAL A 27 -17.95 -6.54 -21.09
N SER A 28 -17.81 -5.62 -22.03
CA SER A 28 -16.56 -4.91 -22.27
C SER A 28 -16.60 -3.52 -21.64
N ALA A 29 -15.50 -3.11 -21.01
CA ALA A 29 -15.37 -1.77 -20.44
C ALA A 29 -13.90 -1.31 -20.50
N ALA A 30 -13.71 0.00 -20.45
CA ALA A 30 -12.42 0.62 -20.19
C ALA A 30 -12.23 0.78 -18.68
N ILE A 31 -11.08 0.33 -18.16
CA ILE A 31 -10.75 0.35 -16.73
C ILE A 31 -9.42 1.08 -16.56
N LYS A 32 -9.30 1.86 -15.49
CA LYS A 32 -8.08 2.63 -15.17
C LYS A 32 -7.61 3.41 -16.41
N GLU A 33 -8.51 4.09 -17.13
CA GLU A 33 -8.06 5.03 -18.18
C GLU A 33 -7.31 6.18 -17.51
N ARG A 34 -7.87 6.67 -16.40
CA ARG A 34 -7.26 7.62 -15.47
C ARG A 34 -7.05 6.95 -14.11
N PHE A 35 -6.11 7.44 -13.31
CA PHE A 35 -5.94 6.94 -11.94
C PHE A 35 -7.15 7.27 -11.04
N SER A 36 -7.93 8.30 -11.40
CA SER A 36 -9.17 8.70 -10.72
C SER A 36 -10.29 7.68 -10.86
N ASP A 37 -10.24 6.80 -11.85
CA ASP A 37 -11.29 5.78 -12.07
C ASP A 37 -11.27 4.68 -11.01
N PHE A 38 -10.26 4.66 -10.15
CA PHE A 38 -10.00 3.58 -9.23
C PHE A 38 -9.74 4.12 -7.83
N HIS A 39 -10.72 3.97 -6.95
CA HIS A 39 -10.63 4.38 -5.55
C HIS A 39 -10.41 3.17 -4.66
N VAL A 40 -9.50 3.30 -3.70
CA VAL A 40 -9.19 2.24 -2.72
C VAL A 40 -9.24 2.82 -1.31
N HIS A 41 -10.07 2.24 -0.46
CA HIS A 41 -10.18 2.58 0.94
C HIS A 41 -9.75 1.38 1.78
N GLU A 42 -8.72 1.54 2.61
CA GLU A 42 -8.31 0.50 3.55
C GLU A 42 -9.46 0.14 4.50
N ILE A 43 -9.61 -1.12 4.86
CA ILE A 43 -10.52 -1.58 5.91
C ILE A 43 -9.69 -1.84 7.17
N ASP A 44 -9.96 -1.07 8.22
CA ASP A 44 -9.20 -1.14 9.47
C ASP A 44 -9.45 -2.47 10.23
N PRO A 45 -8.70 -2.75 11.31
CA PRO A 45 -8.91 -3.97 12.11
C PRO A 45 -10.34 -4.12 12.68
N ASN A 46 -11.08 -3.02 12.83
CA ASN A 46 -12.46 -3.02 13.31
C ASN A 46 -13.47 -3.26 12.19
N GLY A 47 -13.03 -3.39 10.93
CA GLY A 47 -13.89 -3.60 9.77
C GLY A 47 -14.44 -2.30 9.18
N LYS A 48 -13.92 -1.13 9.59
CA LYS A 48 -14.39 0.16 9.10
C LYS A 48 -13.55 0.63 7.91
N GLN A 49 -14.23 1.14 6.87
CA GLN A 49 -13.55 1.82 5.77
C GLN A 49 -12.85 3.09 6.25
N VAL A 50 -11.57 3.20 5.93
CA VAL A 50 -10.73 4.35 6.23
C VAL A 50 -11.04 5.44 5.19
N ARG A 51 -11.60 6.56 5.66
CA ARG A 51 -12.00 7.70 4.83
C ARG A 51 -11.35 8.97 5.34
N LEU A 52 -10.95 9.85 4.43
CA LEU A 52 -10.47 11.18 4.78
C LEU A 52 -11.66 12.12 4.92
N THR A 53 -12.01 12.48 6.16
CA THR A 53 -13.22 13.26 6.47
C THR A 53 -12.94 14.54 7.25
N ASP A 54 -11.74 14.72 7.78
CA ASP A 54 -11.34 15.92 8.51
C ASP A 54 -9.87 16.25 8.26
N LEU A 55 -9.57 17.53 8.07
CA LEU A 55 -8.21 18.06 7.86
C LEU A 55 -7.72 18.90 9.05
N GLY A 56 -8.58 19.11 10.05
CA GLY A 56 -8.28 19.88 11.24
C GLY A 56 -7.36 19.13 12.22
N PRO A 57 -6.75 19.83 13.19
CA PRO A 57 -6.03 19.17 14.28
C PRO A 57 -7.00 18.30 15.11
N PRO A 58 -6.50 17.28 15.84
CA PRO A 58 -7.35 16.51 16.74
C PRO A 58 -7.99 17.46 17.74
N VAL A 59 -9.25 17.19 18.12
CA VAL A 59 -9.90 17.88 19.22
C VAL A 59 -9.08 17.56 20.47
N GLU A 60 -8.22 18.50 20.87
CA GLU A 60 -7.50 18.39 22.13
C GLU A 60 -8.56 18.44 23.23
N VAL A 61 -8.78 17.33 23.92
CA VAL A 61 -9.48 17.35 25.20
C VAL A 61 -8.65 18.27 26.08
N LYS A 62 -9.06 19.53 26.20
CA LYS A 62 -8.55 20.46 27.20
C LYS A 62 -8.92 19.83 28.54
N LYS A 63 -8.10 18.91 29.04
CA LYS A 63 -8.00 18.76 30.48
C LYS A 63 -7.50 20.11 30.94
N THR A 64 -8.40 20.86 31.58
CA THR A 64 -8.10 22.01 32.40
C THR A 64 -6.76 21.74 33.05
N VAL A 65 -5.73 22.48 32.60
CA VAL A 65 -4.49 22.56 33.35
C VAL A 65 -4.97 23.00 34.71
N SER A 66 -4.82 22.13 35.71
CA SER A 66 -5.09 22.54 37.07
C SER A 66 -4.11 23.71 37.29
N THR A 67 -4.66 24.92 37.38
CA THR A 67 -4.00 26.12 37.89
C THR A 67 -3.63 25.97 39.37
N THR A 68 -3.69 24.75 39.88
CA THR A 68 -3.53 24.29 41.25
C THR A 68 -2.37 23.31 41.37
N ASP A 69 -1.27 23.49 40.61
CA ASP A 69 0.03 22.97 41.05
C ASP A 69 0.50 23.87 42.22
N PRO A 70 0.44 23.41 43.48
CA PRO A 70 0.68 24.24 44.65
C PRO A 70 2.08 24.85 44.65
N GLU A 71 3.05 24.18 44.03
CA GLU A 71 4.43 24.69 43.94
C GLU A 71 4.58 25.78 42.88
N LEU A 72 3.81 25.77 41.78
CA LEU A 72 3.81 26.86 40.80
C LEU A 72 3.15 28.13 41.36
N LEU A 73 2.15 27.98 42.24
CA LEU A 73 1.52 29.08 42.98
C LEU A 73 2.47 29.74 43.98
N ILE A 74 3.44 28.99 44.51
CA ILE A 74 4.49 29.50 45.40
C ILE A 74 5.58 30.22 44.60
N VAL A 75 5.85 29.77 43.37
CA VAL A 75 7.00 30.22 42.56
C VAL A 75 6.67 31.40 41.63
N LEU A 76 5.42 31.55 41.17
CA LEU A 76 5.00 32.63 40.26
C LEU A 76 3.92 33.51 40.91
N SER A 77 4.18 34.83 40.97
CA SER A 77 3.18 35.80 41.43
C SER A 77 1.92 35.76 40.56
N GLU A 78 0.78 36.10 41.16
CA GLU A 78 -0.50 36.21 40.44
C GLU A 78 -0.42 37.22 39.28
N GLU A 79 0.29 38.33 39.51
CA GLU A 79 0.59 39.33 38.49
C GLU A 79 1.35 38.74 37.29
N THR A 80 2.38 37.92 37.53
CA THR A 80 3.14 37.29 36.44
C THR A 80 2.29 36.32 35.63
N ARG A 81 1.41 35.57 36.30
CA ARG A 81 0.50 34.63 35.62
C ARG A 81 -0.49 35.37 34.72
N ASN A 82 -1.10 36.44 35.24
CA ASN A 82 -2.02 37.28 34.47
C ASN A 82 -1.34 37.92 33.27
N ASN A 83 -0.10 38.41 33.42
CA ASN A 83 0.66 39.01 32.33
C ASN A 83 0.95 38.02 31.19
N VAL A 84 1.22 36.75 31.50
CA VAL A 84 1.46 35.70 30.48
C VAL A 84 0.15 35.29 29.80
N GLU A 85 -0.96 35.19 30.54
CA GLU A 85 -2.29 34.94 29.97
C GLU A 85 -2.76 36.08 29.06
N GLU A 86 -2.52 37.33 29.46
CA GLU A 86 -2.82 38.51 28.65
C GLU A 86 -1.96 38.53 27.38
N LEU A 87 -0.67 38.20 27.47
CA LEU A 87 0.22 38.10 26.32
C LEU A 87 -0.29 37.05 25.31
N GLN A 88 -0.75 35.88 25.79
CA GLN A 88 -1.37 34.87 24.92
C GLN A 88 -2.64 35.42 24.25
N SER A 89 -3.51 36.10 24.99
CA SER A 89 -4.74 36.70 24.46
C SER A 89 -4.47 37.75 23.38
N GLN A 90 -3.49 38.63 23.60
CA GLN A 90 -3.06 39.64 22.62
C GLN A 90 -2.52 39.01 21.33
N ILE A 91 -1.76 37.93 21.45
CA ILE A 91 -1.18 37.21 20.31
C ILE A 91 -2.24 36.43 19.53
N ASP A 92 -3.18 35.79 20.22
CA ASP A 92 -4.32 35.09 19.60
C ASP A 92 -5.27 36.07 18.90
N GLY A 93 -5.39 37.30 19.42
CA GLY A 93 -6.05 38.44 18.76
C GLY A 93 -5.28 39.04 17.57
N GLY A 94 -4.13 38.48 17.18
CA GLY A 94 -3.37 38.86 15.99
C GLY A 94 -2.17 39.79 16.24
N ASN A 95 -1.92 40.24 17.48
CA ASN A 95 -0.80 41.12 17.79
C ASN A 95 0.50 40.35 18.05
N ARG A 96 1.18 39.94 16.97
CA ARG A 96 2.45 39.19 17.04
C ARG A 96 3.66 40.02 17.50
N LYS A 97 3.51 41.33 17.72
CA LYS A 97 4.56 42.23 18.24
C LYS A 97 4.30 42.65 19.70
N ALA A 98 3.45 41.91 20.41
CA ALA A 98 3.17 42.15 21.81
C ALA A 98 4.48 42.11 22.64
N LYS A 99 4.53 42.96 23.68
CA LYS A 99 5.74 43.14 24.50
C LYS A 99 6.04 41.83 25.26
N PRO A 100 7.29 41.33 25.23
CA PRO A 100 7.66 40.16 26.01
C PRO A 100 7.44 40.34 27.51
N VAL A 101 7.13 39.25 28.20
CA VAL A 101 7.04 39.19 29.67
C VAL A 101 8.37 38.68 30.21
N GLU A 102 8.96 39.43 31.14
CA GLU A 102 10.22 39.06 31.81
C GLU A 102 9.92 38.55 33.22
N ILE A 103 10.35 37.32 33.52
CA ILE A 103 10.16 36.69 34.83
C ILE A 103 11.53 36.57 35.50
N ASN A 104 11.77 37.31 36.58
CA ASN A 104 13.01 37.17 37.35
C ASN A 104 13.01 35.83 38.10
N VAL A 105 14.04 35.01 37.84
CA VAL A 105 14.21 33.66 38.38
C VAL A 105 15.61 33.45 38.99
N THR A 106 16.24 34.55 39.43
CA THR A 106 17.61 34.56 39.95
C THR A 106 17.76 33.66 41.18
N GLU A 107 16.78 33.69 42.08
CA GLU A 107 16.76 32.91 43.31
C GLU A 107 16.25 31.47 43.12
N LEU A 108 15.83 31.10 41.90
CA LEU A 108 15.24 29.80 41.62
C LEU A 108 16.27 28.78 41.14
N ASP A 109 16.08 27.54 41.58
CA ASP A 109 16.89 26.42 41.13
C ASP A 109 16.53 25.97 39.70
N LYS A 110 17.34 25.05 39.16
CA LYS A 110 17.13 24.52 37.80
C LYS A 110 15.81 23.76 37.65
N GLN A 111 15.34 23.06 38.68
CA GLN A 111 14.09 22.31 38.63
C GLN A 111 12.88 23.26 38.60
N GLN A 112 12.88 24.29 39.44
CA GLN A 112 11.86 25.34 39.49
C GLN A 112 11.80 26.13 38.17
N ARG A 113 12.95 26.55 37.61
CA ARG A 113 12.99 27.18 36.27
C ARG A 113 12.41 26.26 35.19
N THR A 114 12.71 24.97 35.25
CA THR A 114 12.17 23.99 34.30
C THR A 114 10.64 23.86 34.42
N LYS A 115 10.09 23.97 35.64
CA LYS A 115 8.62 24.00 35.85
C LYS A 115 7.98 25.24 35.24
N ILE A 116 8.59 26.42 35.37
CA ILE A 116 8.11 27.66 34.74
C ILE A 116 8.11 27.52 33.20
N HIS A 117 9.22 27.05 32.62
CA HIS A 117 9.27 26.75 31.17
C HIS A 117 8.21 25.75 30.73
N ARG A 118 7.94 24.71 31.54
CA ARG A 118 6.90 23.71 31.27
C ARG A 118 5.50 24.33 31.33
N TRP A 119 5.23 25.18 32.31
CA TRP A 119 3.96 25.89 32.43
C TRP A 119 3.72 26.83 31.25
N ILE A 120 4.73 27.62 30.85
CA ILE A 120 4.67 28.47 29.65
C ILE A 120 4.44 27.64 28.38
N GLY A 121 4.99 26.42 28.32
CA GLY A 121 4.79 25.50 27.20
C GLY A 121 3.34 25.04 26.98
N ASN A 122 2.43 25.30 27.93
CA ASN A 122 0.99 25.05 27.75
C ASN A 122 0.30 26.14 26.91
N PHE A 123 0.96 27.29 26.68
CA PHE A 123 0.44 28.38 25.89
C PHE A 123 0.88 28.21 24.42
N PRO A 124 -0.05 27.94 23.48
CA PRO A 124 0.31 27.46 22.14
C PRO A 124 1.04 28.48 21.28
N SER A 125 0.94 29.77 21.61
CA SER A 125 1.49 30.87 20.83
C SER A 125 2.76 31.47 21.47
N LEU A 126 3.18 30.96 22.64
CA LEU A 126 4.31 31.49 23.42
C LEU A 126 5.53 30.57 23.42
N GLY A 127 6.70 31.18 23.50
CA GLY A 127 8.00 30.52 23.73
C GLY A 127 8.68 31.12 24.95
N SER A 128 9.60 30.37 25.55
CA SER A 128 10.38 30.86 26.68
C SER A 128 11.86 30.50 26.59
N SER A 129 12.72 31.42 27.01
CA SER A 129 14.17 31.23 27.09
C SER A 129 14.72 31.82 28.38
N THR A 130 15.72 31.17 28.99
CA THR A 130 16.45 31.75 30.12
C THR A 130 17.59 32.61 29.57
N ILE A 131 17.66 33.87 30.00
CA ILE A 131 18.74 34.80 29.70
C ILE A 131 19.39 35.28 31.00
N ASP A 132 20.70 35.53 30.96
CA ASP A 132 21.43 36.19 32.04
C ASP A 132 21.60 37.67 31.65
N ARG A 133 21.03 38.59 32.44
CA ARG A 133 21.11 40.04 32.22
C ARG A 133 21.47 40.72 33.55
N ASP A 134 22.57 41.47 33.57
CA ASP A 134 23.01 42.26 34.75
C ASP A 134 23.03 41.45 36.06
N GLU A 135 23.69 40.28 36.05
CA GLU A 135 23.78 39.32 37.17
C GLU A 135 22.45 38.69 37.62
N GLN A 136 21.35 38.96 36.92
CA GLN A 136 20.04 38.36 37.15
C GLN A 136 19.73 37.29 36.10
N LYS A 137 19.08 36.21 36.52
CA LYS A 137 18.53 35.18 35.63
C LYS A 137 17.07 35.50 35.35
N ILE A 138 16.73 35.67 34.07
CA ILE A 138 15.38 36.04 33.64
C ILE A 138 14.86 34.98 32.66
N ILE A 139 13.61 34.56 32.82
CA ILE A 139 12.88 33.83 31.79
C ILE A 139 12.13 34.86 30.95
N LEU A 140 12.53 34.99 29.68
CA LEU A 140 11.87 35.84 28.70
C LEU A 140 10.76 35.02 28.02
N VAL A 141 9.53 35.52 28.07
CA VAL A 141 8.34 34.93 27.43
C VAL A 141 7.90 35.81 26.28
N GLU A 142 7.88 35.26 25.07
CA GLU A 142 7.60 36.00 23.83
C GLU A 142 6.83 35.15 22.81
N PHE A 143 6.41 35.77 21.71
CA PHE A 143 5.77 35.06 20.60
C PHE A 143 6.67 33.94 20.06
N ALA A 144 6.15 32.71 20.00
CA ALA A 144 6.90 31.56 19.52
C ALA A 144 7.19 31.66 18.02
N THR A 145 8.40 32.11 17.67
CA THR A 145 8.89 32.00 16.28
C THR A 145 9.18 30.53 15.94
N SER A 146 9.20 30.19 14.64
CA SER A 146 9.45 28.82 14.15
C SER A 146 10.76 28.20 14.66
N LYS A 147 11.75 29.03 15.05
CA LYS A 147 13.00 28.59 15.68
C LYS A 147 12.85 28.15 17.14
N ILE A 148 11.84 28.66 17.87
CA ILE A 148 11.59 28.38 19.30
C ILE A 148 10.64 27.18 19.48
N ARG A 149 9.90 26.77 18.43
CA ARG A 149 9.03 25.58 18.40
C ARG A 149 9.77 24.23 18.40
N ASN A 150 10.86 24.09 19.16
CA ASN A 150 11.22 22.78 19.72
C ASN A 150 10.31 22.48 20.92
N ALA A 151 9.00 22.56 20.71
CA ALA A 151 8.01 22.23 21.72
C ALA A 151 8.21 20.75 22.06
N ARG A 152 8.73 20.48 23.26
CA ARG A 152 8.83 19.13 23.80
C ARG A 152 7.44 18.50 23.70
N ARG A 153 7.37 17.23 23.27
CA ARG A 153 6.11 16.46 23.27
C ARG A 153 5.48 16.62 24.67
N PRO A 154 4.23 17.08 24.79
CA PRO A 154 3.56 17.13 26.08
C PRO A 154 3.62 15.75 26.73
N GLU A 155 3.95 15.66 28.02
CA GLU A 155 4.11 14.37 28.71
C GLU A 155 2.85 13.49 28.56
N ASN A 156 1.67 14.13 28.57
CA ASN A 156 0.36 13.49 28.44
C ASN A 156 -0.06 13.14 27.00
N ARG A 157 0.72 13.53 25.99
CA ARG A 157 0.40 13.21 24.59
C ARG A 157 1.01 11.87 24.22
N ALA A 158 0.21 10.95 23.71
CA ALA A 158 0.68 9.65 23.28
C ALA A 158 1.81 9.74 22.23
N LYS A 159 2.64 8.68 22.14
CA LYS A 159 3.88 8.68 21.36
C LYS A 159 3.64 8.79 19.86
N PHE A 160 2.60 8.15 19.33
CA PHE A 160 2.35 8.04 17.90
C PHE A 160 1.18 8.92 17.47
N THR A 161 1.36 9.58 16.34
CA THR A 161 0.32 10.36 15.69
C THR A 161 -0.24 9.54 14.56
N HIS A 162 -1.45 9.05 14.74
CA HIS A 162 -2.22 8.34 13.73
C HIS A 162 -2.93 9.35 12.85
N CYS A 163 -2.98 9.08 11.55
CA CYS A 163 -3.77 9.86 10.62
C CYS A 163 -4.15 9.04 9.39
N VAL A 164 -5.09 9.56 8.64
CA VAL A 164 -5.43 9.04 7.31
C VAL A 164 -4.55 9.73 6.27
N LEU A 165 -3.88 8.91 5.47
CA LEU A 165 -3.15 9.32 4.28
C LEU A 165 -4.04 9.11 3.07
N TYR A 166 -4.44 10.21 2.42
CA TYR A 166 -4.92 10.20 1.04
C TYR A 166 -3.74 10.43 0.11
N LYS A 167 -3.63 9.60 -0.94
CA LYS A 167 -2.68 9.80 -2.04
C LYS A 167 -3.35 9.57 -3.39
N GLU A 168 -2.87 10.24 -4.43
CA GLU A 168 -3.32 10.05 -5.80
C GLU A 168 -2.14 9.96 -6.78
N GLY A 169 -2.18 8.98 -7.69
CA GLY A 169 -1.15 8.82 -8.74
C GLY A 169 0.26 8.50 -8.21
N MET A 170 0.39 8.03 -6.97
CA MET A 170 1.66 7.89 -6.26
C MET A 170 1.75 6.58 -5.48
N GLU A 171 2.93 5.94 -5.43
CA GLU A 171 3.16 4.76 -4.58
C GLU A 171 3.07 5.13 -3.09
N THR A 172 2.72 4.17 -2.22
CA THR A 172 2.72 4.42 -0.76
C THR A 172 4.11 4.83 -0.27
N SER A 173 5.15 4.13 -0.70
CA SER A 173 6.56 4.42 -0.37
C SER A 173 7.01 5.82 -0.78
N ASP A 174 6.65 6.29 -1.97
CA ASP A 174 6.94 7.66 -2.42
C ASP A 174 6.25 8.69 -1.53
N ALA A 175 5.01 8.43 -1.11
CA ALA A 175 4.28 9.26 -0.14
C ALA A 175 5.02 9.34 1.21
N ILE A 176 5.47 8.18 1.71
CA ILE A 176 6.22 8.08 2.97
C ILE A 176 7.55 8.83 2.87
N MET A 177 8.31 8.65 1.78
CA MET A 177 9.56 9.36 1.54
C MET A 177 9.35 10.88 1.46
N PHE A 178 8.30 11.32 0.78
CA PHE A 178 7.93 12.72 0.71
C PHE A 178 7.66 13.31 2.11
N ILE A 179 6.81 12.65 2.91
CA ILE A 179 6.47 13.08 4.27
C ILE A 179 7.72 13.09 5.17
N ALA A 180 8.51 12.01 5.14
CA ALA A 180 9.73 11.87 5.92
C ALA A 180 10.75 12.97 5.60
N LYS A 181 10.97 13.26 4.30
CA LYS A 181 11.86 14.35 3.85
C LYS A 181 11.39 15.72 4.35
N LYS A 182 10.09 16.00 4.31
CA LYS A 182 9.52 17.27 4.81
C LYS A 182 9.59 17.38 6.34
N LEU A 183 9.48 16.25 7.04
CA LEU A 183 9.66 16.20 8.50
C LEU A 183 11.12 16.17 8.95
N ARG A 184 12.07 15.91 8.04
CA ARG A 184 13.48 15.61 8.32
C ARG A 184 13.63 14.38 9.23
N LEU A 185 12.85 13.34 8.95
CA LEU A 185 12.85 12.07 9.68
C LEU A 185 13.31 10.93 8.79
N GLN A 186 13.73 9.85 9.43
CA GLN A 186 13.95 8.58 8.73
C GLN A 186 12.60 7.97 8.35
N PRO A 187 12.43 7.42 7.13
CA PRO A 187 11.17 6.86 6.68
C PRO A 187 10.59 5.74 7.56
N ASN A 188 11.45 4.95 8.22
CA ASN A 188 11.05 3.88 9.13
C ASN A 188 10.27 4.36 10.38
N LEU A 189 10.29 5.66 10.68
CA LEU A 189 9.48 6.26 11.76
C LEU A 189 8.02 6.48 11.35
N ILE A 190 7.66 6.19 10.10
CA ILE A 190 6.30 6.22 9.59
C ILE A 190 5.90 4.79 9.24
N THR A 191 4.90 4.25 9.93
CA THR A 191 4.40 2.89 9.69
C THR A 191 2.96 2.90 9.17
N TYR A 192 2.57 1.82 8.49
CA TYR A 192 1.28 1.65 7.83
C TYR A 192 0.93 0.15 7.79
N CYS A 193 -0.34 -0.16 7.56
CA CYS A 193 -0.81 -1.55 7.58
C CYS A 193 -0.54 -2.30 6.27
N GLY A 194 -0.47 -1.60 5.14
CA GLY A 194 -0.05 -2.19 3.86
C GLY A 194 0.03 -1.16 2.73
N THR A 195 0.72 -1.51 1.64
CA THR A 195 0.85 -0.65 0.45
C THR A 195 -0.42 -0.61 -0.39
N LYS A 196 -0.65 0.48 -1.13
CA LYS A 196 -1.85 0.68 -1.97
C LYS A 196 -1.47 1.10 -3.39
N ASP A 197 -2.28 0.76 -4.38
CA ASP A 197 -2.06 1.04 -5.80
C ASP A 197 -1.57 2.48 -6.09
N LYS A 198 -0.53 2.63 -6.92
CA LYS A 198 -0.10 3.94 -7.45
C LYS A 198 -1.13 4.57 -8.36
N ARG A 199 -1.67 3.80 -9.31
CA ARG A 199 -2.61 4.29 -10.32
C ARG A 199 -4.05 4.22 -9.80
N ALA A 200 -4.27 4.92 -8.70
CA ALA A 200 -5.50 5.01 -7.95
C ALA A 200 -5.54 6.30 -7.11
N LYS A 201 -6.73 6.66 -6.63
CA LYS A 201 -6.90 7.54 -5.46
C LYS A 201 -7.10 6.63 -4.24
N THR A 202 -6.22 6.70 -3.25
CA THR A 202 -6.20 5.73 -2.15
C THR A 202 -6.20 6.40 -0.79
N THR A 203 -6.88 5.80 0.18
CA THR A 203 -6.85 6.21 1.59
C THR A 203 -6.43 5.04 2.48
N GLN A 204 -5.51 5.29 3.40
CA GLN A 204 -4.99 4.29 4.32
C GLN A 204 -4.58 4.92 5.66
N ARG A 205 -4.52 4.12 6.73
CA ARG A 205 -3.97 4.60 8.00
C ARG A 205 -2.44 4.60 7.95
N ILE A 206 -1.87 5.66 8.49
CA ILE A 206 -0.44 5.72 8.82
C ILE A 206 -0.27 6.18 10.26
N CYS A 207 0.88 5.88 10.87
CA CYS A 207 1.27 6.48 12.14
C CYS A 207 2.71 6.99 12.08
N ILE A 208 2.96 8.11 12.74
CA ILE A 208 4.28 8.75 12.79
C ILE A 208 4.72 8.89 14.25
N SER A 209 5.94 8.45 14.57
CA SER A 209 6.47 8.56 15.93
C SER A 209 6.87 9.99 16.30
N ASN A 210 6.40 10.47 17.45
CA ASN A 210 6.77 11.74 18.09
C ASN A 210 6.57 13.01 17.23
N VAL A 211 5.56 13.03 16.35
CA VAL A 211 5.29 14.19 15.48
C VAL A 211 3.97 14.85 15.82
N ASP A 212 3.96 16.16 16.03
CA ASP A 212 2.73 16.93 16.23
C ASP A 212 1.88 16.99 14.96
N SER A 213 0.56 16.81 15.07
CA SER A 213 -0.37 16.83 13.93
C SER A 213 -0.33 18.14 13.13
N ARG A 214 -0.04 19.28 13.76
CA ARG A 214 0.04 20.60 13.07
C ARG A 214 1.14 20.60 12.01
N ARG A 215 2.25 19.88 12.25
CA ARG A 215 3.32 19.72 11.25
C ARG A 215 2.85 18.92 10.03
N LEU A 216 1.99 17.91 10.25
CA LEU A 216 1.42 17.09 9.19
C LEU A 216 0.36 17.86 8.38
N ILE A 217 -0.44 18.70 9.05
CA ILE A 217 -1.38 19.62 8.42
C ILE A 217 -0.64 20.57 7.47
N ASP A 218 0.51 21.12 7.88
CA ASP A 218 1.30 22.01 7.02
C ASP A 218 1.88 21.27 5.81
N ILE A 219 2.28 20.01 5.96
CA ILE A 219 2.74 19.17 4.84
C ILE A 219 1.59 18.90 3.85
N SER A 220 0.38 18.67 4.34
CA SER A 220 -0.84 18.45 3.55
C SER A 220 -1.18 19.63 2.62
N LYS A 221 -0.64 20.83 2.89
CA LYS A 221 -0.81 22.02 2.03
C LYS A 221 0.18 22.10 0.87
N ILE A 222 1.29 21.35 0.92
CA ILE A 222 2.40 21.48 -0.05
C ILE A 222 2.06 20.91 -1.42
N THR A 223 1.30 19.82 -1.47
CA THR A 223 0.94 19.14 -2.73
C THR A 223 -0.54 18.76 -2.73
N LYS A 224 -1.15 18.70 -3.91
CA LYS A 224 -2.51 18.17 -4.10
C LYS A 224 -2.53 16.65 -4.00
N GLN A 225 -1.42 15.99 -4.36
CA GLN A 225 -1.32 14.53 -4.44
C GLN A 225 -1.33 13.82 -3.08
N VAL A 226 -1.09 14.53 -1.98
CA VAL A 226 -1.05 13.99 -0.62
C VAL A 226 -1.91 14.86 0.27
N LYS A 227 -2.86 14.24 0.97
CA LYS A 227 -3.59 14.87 2.08
C LYS A 227 -3.51 14.02 3.33
N LEU A 228 -3.31 14.69 4.46
CA LEU A 228 -3.26 14.10 5.79
C LEU A 228 -4.38 14.70 6.63
N GLY A 229 -5.10 13.83 7.34
CA GLY A 229 -6.26 14.23 8.13
C GLY A 229 -6.66 13.16 9.15
N ASN A 230 -7.80 13.35 9.80
CA ASN A 230 -8.34 12.43 10.82
C ASN A 230 -7.28 12.09 11.89
N PHE A 231 -6.65 13.12 12.46
CA PHE A 231 -5.52 12.95 13.36
C PHE A 231 -5.95 12.44 14.72
N GLU A 232 -5.17 11.53 15.29
CA GLU A 232 -5.34 10.99 16.63
C GLU A 232 -3.97 10.73 17.28
N TYR A 233 -3.87 10.79 18.60
CA TYR A 233 -2.67 10.41 19.33
C TYR A 233 -2.88 9.07 20.04
N GLN A 234 -2.07 8.06 19.70
CA GLN A 234 -2.15 6.71 20.30
C GLN A 234 -0.77 6.21 20.75
N ASN A 235 -0.74 5.20 21.63
CA ASN A 235 0.50 4.62 22.18
C ASN A 235 1.01 3.41 21.39
N SER A 236 0.14 2.77 20.62
CA SER A 236 0.47 1.68 19.70
C SER A 236 0.99 2.23 18.37
N HIS A 237 1.79 1.43 17.66
CA HIS A 237 2.15 1.68 16.27
C HIS A 237 1.26 0.82 15.36
N LEU A 238 1.23 1.15 14.06
CA LEU A 238 0.61 0.27 13.07
C LEU A 238 1.60 -0.82 12.67
N SER A 239 1.11 -2.05 12.60
CA SER A 239 1.86 -3.22 12.11
C SER A 239 1.39 -3.61 10.72
N LEU A 240 2.31 -4.14 9.92
CA LEU A 240 2.04 -4.62 8.57
C LEU A 240 1.07 -5.81 8.61
N GLY A 241 0.18 -5.94 7.62
CA GLY A 241 -0.84 -7.00 7.56
C GLY A 241 -1.98 -6.87 8.56
N SER A 242 -2.02 -5.81 9.37
CA SER A 242 -3.08 -5.61 10.37
C SER A 242 -4.42 -5.12 9.79
N LEU A 243 -4.48 -4.78 8.50
CA LEU A 243 -5.75 -4.43 7.84
C LEU A 243 -6.61 -5.67 7.62
N LYS A 244 -7.93 -5.50 7.63
CA LYS A 244 -8.86 -6.58 7.27
C LYS A 244 -9.03 -6.75 5.77
N GLY A 245 -8.75 -5.69 5.00
CA GLY A 245 -8.92 -5.71 3.57
C GLY A 245 -8.98 -4.32 2.95
N ASN A 246 -9.55 -4.25 1.75
CA ASN A 246 -9.71 -3.01 1.00
C ASN A 246 -11.10 -2.96 0.39
N HIS A 247 -11.74 -1.80 0.49
CA HIS A 247 -12.95 -1.46 -0.23
C HIS A 247 -12.58 -0.74 -1.52
N PHE A 248 -13.11 -1.24 -2.63
CA PHE A 248 -12.86 -0.73 -3.97
C PHE A 248 -14.11 -0.03 -4.49
N ARG A 249 -13.93 1.16 -5.04
CA ARG A 249 -14.94 1.89 -5.79
C ARG A 249 -14.36 2.25 -7.15
N ILE A 250 -14.92 1.67 -8.22
CA ILE A 250 -14.28 1.63 -9.53
C ILE A 250 -15.26 2.12 -10.59
N LEU A 251 -14.83 3.06 -11.42
CA LEU A 251 -15.56 3.53 -12.59
C LEU A 251 -15.15 2.72 -13.83
N LEU A 252 -16.09 1.97 -14.38
CA LEU A 252 -16.00 1.27 -15.65
C LEU A 252 -16.55 2.19 -16.74
N LYS A 253 -15.68 2.70 -17.62
CA LYS A 253 -16.07 3.61 -18.71
C LYS A 253 -16.40 2.84 -19.98
N ASN A 254 -17.22 3.43 -20.84
CA ASN A 254 -17.56 2.88 -22.16
C ASN A 254 -18.00 1.41 -22.08
N VAL A 255 -18.93 1.13 -21.17
CA VAL A 255 -19.44 -0.22 -20.94
C VAL A 255 -20.31 -0.62 -22.13
N GLN A 256 -20.06 -1.78 -22.70
CA GLN A 256 -20.69 -2.29 -23.91
C GLN A 256 -20.92 -3.80 -23.80
N GLY A 257 -22.08 -4.27 -24.25
CA GLY A 257 -22.38 -5.68 -24.41
C GLY A 257 -21.71 -6.25 -25.67
N PRO A 258 -21.75 -7.58 -25.88
CA PRO A 258 -21.32 -8.17 -27.13
C PRO A 258 -22.26 -7.73 -28.26
N THR A 259 -21.76 -7.70 -29.49
CA THR A 259 -22.58 -7.42 -30.68
C THR A 259 -22.46 -8.58 -31.65
N PRO A 260 -23.58 -9.19 -32.10
CA PRO A 260 -24.96 -8.91 -31.70
C PRO A 260 -25.31 -9.46 -30.28
N THR A 261 -26.25 -8.81 -29.59
CA THR A 261 -26.87 -9.31 -28.35
C THR A 261 -28.34 -8.91 -28.31
N GLU A 262 -29.20 -9.77 -27.79
CA GLU A 262 -30.64 -9.51 -27.63
C GLU A 262 -30.97 -8.85 -26.28
N ALA A 263 -30.14 -9.09 -25.26
CA ALA A 263 -30.36 -8.57 -23.91
C ALA A 263 -29.91 -7.09 -23.79
N PRO A 264 -30.68 -6.23 -23.10
CA PRO A 264 -30.27 -4.87 -22.76
C PRO A 264 -28.96 -4.82 -21.97
N LEU A 265 -28.13 -3.80 -22.20
CA LEU A 265 -26.84 -3.65 -21.53
C LEU A 265 -26.96 -3.67 -19.99
N ASP A 266 -27.98 -3.01 -19.46
CA ASP A 266 -28.20 -2.93 -18.02
C ASP A 266 -28.44 -4.31 -17.41
N GLU A 267 -29.20 -5.17 -18.10
CA GLU A 267 -29.45 -6.55 -17.67
C GLU A 267 -28.14 -7.35 -17.66
N LEU A 268 -27.28 -7.18 -18.67
CA LEU A 268 -25.97 -7.83 -18.73
C LEU A 268 -25.08 -7.42 -17.55
N ILE A 269 -25.07 -6.13 -17.19
CA ILE A 269 -24.31 -5.62 -16.04
C ILE A 269 -24.91 -6.17 -14.73
N CYS A 270 -26.24 -6.16 -14.57
CA CYS A 270 -26.92 -6.74 -13.41
C CYS A 270 -26.53 -8.20 -13.22
N GLN A 271 -26.62 -9.02 -14.27
CA GLN A 271 -26.25 -10.44 -14.23
C GLN A 271 -24.78 -10.65 -13.84
N ALA A 272 -23.86 -9.83 -14.37
CA ALA A 272 -22.45 -9.90 -14.02
C ALA A 272 -22.20 -9.57 -12.54
N MET A 273 -22.88 -8.55 -12.02
CA MET A 273 -22.75 -8.13 -10.62
C MET A 273 -23.40 -9.12 -9.65
N ASP A 274 -24.56 -9.69 -10.01
CA ASP A 274 -25.21 -10.75 -9.24
C ASP A 274 -24.36 -12.02 -9.22
N ASN A 275 -23.70 -12.36 -10.33
CA ASN A 275 -22.79 -13.48 -10.38
C ASN A 275 -21.61 -13.29 -9.41
N LEU A 276 -20.95 -12.13 -9.44
CA LEU A 276 -19.87 -11.81 -8.52
C LEU A 276 -20.34 -11.89 -7.04
N LYS A 277 -21.54 -11.39 -6.76
CA LYS A 277 -22.11 -11.35 -5.40
C LYS A 277 -22.47 -12.74 -4.86
N GLN A 278 -22.95 -13.64 -5.71
CA GLN A 278 -23.43 -14.97 -5.30
C GLN A 278 -22.34 -16.03 -5.37
N ASN A 279 -21.50 -15.98 -6.41
CA ASN A 279 -20.54 -17.03 -6.74
C ASN A 279 -19.08 -16.60 -6.50
N GLY A 280 -18.83 -15.30 -6.27
CA GLY A 280 -17.48 -14.79 -6.08
C GLY A 280 -16.63 -14.86 -7.35
N PHE A 281 -15.32 -14.98 -7.18
CA PHE A 281 -14.35 -15.13 -8.27
C PHE A 281 -13.21 -16.04 -7.84
N ILE A 282 -12.50 -16.62 -8.82
CA ILE A 282 -11.31 -17.44 -8.53
C ILE A 282 -10.20 -16.53 -8.00
N ASN A 283 -9.64 -16.86 -6.83
CA ASN A 283 -8.72 -16.00 -6.10
C ASN A 283 -7.28 -16.03 -6.63
N TYR A 284 -7.11 -15.94 -7.95
CA TYR A 284 -5.82 -15.94 -8.62
C TYR A 284 -4.88 -14.84 -8.11
N TYR A 285 -3.59 -15.15 -8.15
CA TYR A 285 -2.56 -14.11 -8.14
C TYR A 285 -2.59 -13.36 -9.46
N GLY A 286 -2.90 -12.07 -9.40
CA GLY A 286 -2.95 -11.22 -10.58
C GLY A 286 -1.58 -11.02 -11.23
N LEU A 287 -1.56 -10.51 -12.47
CA LEU A 287 -0.32 -10.30 -13.24
C LEU A 287 0.72 -9.41 -12.56
N GLN A 288 0.27 -8.53 -11.66
CA GLN A 288 1.14 -7.70 -10.85
C GLN A 288 2.15 -8.53 -10.03
N ARG A 289 1.75 -9.73 -9.57
CA ARG A 289 2.59 -10.66 -8.81
C ARG A 289 3.85 -11.09 -9.55
N PHE A 290 3.73 -11.16 -10.88
CA PHE A 290 4.76 -11.68 -11.77
C PHE A 290 5.67 -10.58 -12.34
N GLY A 291 5.53 -9.34 -11.84
CA GLY A 291 6.38 -8.19 -12.18
C GLY A 291 6.14 -7.60 -13.56
N SER A 292 7.03 -6.69 -13.97
CA SER A 292 7.08 -6.16 -15.34
C SER A 292 7.77 -7.14 -16.28
N TYR A 293 7.20 -7.35 -17.46
CA TYR A 293 7.52 -8.44 -18.40
C TYR A 293 8.96 -8.52 -18.93
N ASP A 294 9.82 -7.53 -18.66
CA ASP A 294 11.22 -7.58 -19.12
C ASP A 294 11.98 -8.77 -18.49
N VAL A 295 11.65 -9.09 -17.23
CA VAL A 295 12.13 -10.27 -16.51
C VAL A 295 10.98 -10.81 -15.64
N PRO A 296 10.34 -11.92 -16.01
CA PRO A 296 9.25 -12.48 -15.21
C PRO A 296 9.76 -12.90 -13.83
N THR A 297 9.16 -12.38 -12.76
CA THR A 297 9.62 -12.57 -11.36
C THR A 297 9.64 -14.06 -10.97
N GLN A 298 8.67 -14.85 -11.45
CA GLN A 298 8.56 -16.28 -11.21
C GLN A 298 9.71 -17.08 -11.83
N GLU A 299 10.32 -16.61 -12.92
CA GLU A 299 11.47 -17.29 -13.53
C GLU A 299 12.72 -17.15 -12.65
N ILE A 300 12.85 -16.03 -11.94
CA ILE A 300 13.90 -15.85 -10.92
C ILE A 300 13.65 -16.83 -9.76
N GLY A 301 12.41 -16.90 -9.27
CA GLY A 301 12.00 -17.84 -8.22
C GLY A 301 12.27 -19.31 -8.57
N LYS A 302 11.92 -19.70 -9.79
CA LYS A 302 12.23 -21.03 -10.35
C LYS A 302 13.73 -21.29 -10.36
N ALA A 303 14.53 -20.38 -10.90
CA ALA A 303 15.98 -20.54 -10.97
C ALA A 303 16.63 -20.63 -9.57
N LEU A 304 16.10 -19.89 -8.58
CA LEU A 304 16.52 -19.98 -7.19
C LEU A 304 16.23 -21.36 -6.58
N LEU A 305 15.02 -21.90 -6.77
CA LEU A 305 14.66 -23.25 -6.29
C LEU A 305 15.50 -24.34 -6.96
N GLN A 306 15.90 -24.13 -8.23
CA GLN A 306 16.83 -25.02 -8.94
C GLN A 306 18.29 -24.87 -8.50
N ASN A 307 18.61 -23.93 -7.61
CA ASN A 307 19.99 -23.54 -7.26
C ASN A 307 20.86 -23.17 -8.49
N LYS A 308 20.24 -22.71 -9.58
CA LYS A 308 20.94 -22.29 -10.82
C LYS A 308 21.37 -20.83 -10.70
N TRP A 309 22.37 -20.57 -9.86
CA TRP A 309 22.78 -19.22 -9.48
C TRP A 309 23.27 -18.36 -10.65
N ASP A 310 23.99 -18.91 -11.62
CA ASP A 310 24.38 -18.17 -12.83
C ASP A 310 23.14 -17.63 -13.56
N ARG A 311 22.08 -18.46 -13.65
CA ARG A 311 20.81 -18.06 -14.27
C ARG A 311 20.08 -17.01 -13.45
N VAL A 312 20.09 -17.11 -12.12
CA VAL A 312 19.50 -16.10 -11.22
C VAL A 312 20.13 -14.74 -11.48
N PHE A 313 21.47 -14.67 -11.54
CA PHE A 313 22.17 -13.41 -11.77
C PHE A 313 22.00 -12.90 -13.21
N ASP A 314 21.94 -13.78 -14.20
CA ASP A 314 21.59 -13.39 -15.58
C ASP A 314 20.20 -12.75 -15.68
N LEU A 315 19.23 -13.26 -14.93
CA LEU A 315 17.89 -12.69 -14.89
C LEU A 315 17.87 -11.36 -14.15
N LEU A 316 18.50 -11.27 -12.97
CA LEU A 316 18.53 -10.04 -12.15
C LEU A 316 19.30 -8.90 -12.83
N LEU A 317 20.37 -9.21 -13.55
CA LEU A 317 21.27 -8.24 -14.15
C LEU A 317 20.98 -8.00 -15.64
N ARG A 318 19.87 -8.53 -16.17
CA ARG A 318 19.46 -8.29 -17.56
C ARG A 318 19.36 -6.78 -17.85
N PRO A 319 19.89 -6.28 -18.99
CA PRO A 319 19.72 -4.89 -19.39
C PRO A 319 18.24 -4.54 -19.55
N LYS A 320 17.82 -3.39 -19.01
CA LYS A 320 16.43 -2.91 -19.09
C LYS A 320 16.36 -1.67 -19.99
N PRO A 321 15.20 -1.39 -20.62
CA PRO A 321 14.99 -0.13 -21.33
C PRO A 321 15.11 1.07 -20.37
N LYS A 322 15.64 2.20 -20.87
CA LYS A 322 15.75 3.48 -20.14
C LYS A 322 16.63 3.46 -18.88
N GLU A 323 17.58 2.52 -18.78
CA GLU A 323 18.58 2.55 -17.71
C GLU A 323 19.60 3.68 -17.92
N PRO A 324 20.17 4.24 -16.84
CA PRO A 324 21.31 5.13 -16.95
C PRO A 324 22.44 4.50 -17.76
N GLU A 325 23.16 5.31 -18.54
CA GLU A 325 24.21 4.82 -19.45
C GLU A 325 25.29 4.01 -18.73
N PHE A 326 25.70 4.45 -17.53
CA PHE A 326 26.67 3.73 -16.70
C PHE A 326 26.20 2.31 -16.33
N MET A 327 24.90 2.13 -16.07
CA MET A 327 24.33 0.82 -15.71
C MET A 327 24.21 -0.07 -16.94
N THR A 328 23.83 0.52 -18.08
CA THR A 328 23.80 -0.19 -19.37
C THR A 328 25.20 -0.70 -19.73
N HIS A 329 26.24 0.12 -19.56
CA HIS A 329 27.62 -0.27 -19.80
C HIS A 329 28.11 -1.35 -18.82
N ALA A 330 27.82 -1.20 -17.53
CA ALA A 330 28.12 -2.21 -16.51
C ALA A 330 27.53 -3.59 -16.86
N LYS A 331 26.25 -3.64 -17.24
CA LYS A 331 25.59 -4.88 -17.63
C LYS A 331 26.15 -5.48 -18.93
N LYS A 332 26.56 -4.65 -19.91
CA LYS A 332 27.27 -5.14 -21.10
C LYS A 332 28.58 -5.85 -20.75
N ILE A 333 29.38 -5.27 -19.86
CA ILE A 333 30.61 -5.91 -19.36
C ILE A 333 30.28 -7.21 -18.63
N TRP A 334 29.23 -7.23 -17.81
CA TRP A 334 28.81 -8.45 -17.11
C TRP A 334 28.53 -9.61 -18.07
N PHE A 335 27.76 -9.37 -19.14
CA PHE A 335 27.41 -10.42 -20.09
C PHE A 335 28.55 -10.79 -21.05
N ALA A 336 29.53 -9.92 -21.27
CA ALA A 336 30.67 -10.18 -22.14
C ALA A 336 31.87 -10.81 -21.41
N GLU A 337 32.20 -10.29 -20.22
CA GLU A 337 33.46 -10.56 -19.53
C GLU A 337 33.25 -11.20 -18.14
N ARG A 338 32.05 -11.11 -17.56
CA ARG A 338 31.74 -11.49 -16.16
C ARG A 338 32.59 -10.79 -15.09
N ASP A 339 33.25 -9.69 -15.44
CA ASP A 339 34.17 -8.96 -14.55
C ASP A 339 33.45 -7.94 -13.66
N SER A 340 33.09 -8.37 -12.45
CA SER A 340 32.45 -7.50 -11.45
C SER A 340 33.41 -6.48 -10.82
N VAL A 341 34.73 -6.72 -10.87
CA VAL A 341 35.74 -5.80 -10.32
C VAL A 341 35.87 -4.57 -11.21
N LYS A 342 35.90 -4.77 -12.53
CA LYS A 342 35.87 -3.70 -13.53
C LYS A 342 34.56 -2.91 -13.46
N ILE A 343 33.42 -3.60 -13.30
CA ILE A 343 32.11 -2.94 -13.18
C ILE A 343 32.04 -2.01 -11.98
N ILE A 344 32.51 -2.45 -10.80
CA ILE A 344 32.41 -1.61 -9.59
C ILE A 344 33.22 -0.31 -9.68
N LYS A 345 34.32 -0.31 -10.45
CA LYS A 345 35.08 0.92 -10.72
C LYS A 345 34.34 1.91 -11.61
N LEU A 346 33.34 1.45 -12.38
CA LEU A 346 32.53 2.28 -13.29
C LEU A 346 31.25 2.81 -12.62
N LEU A 347 30.75 2.13 -11.59
CA LEU A 347 29.50 2.51 -10.93
C LEU A 347 29.69 3.76 -10.04
N PRO A 348 28.78 4.75 -10.10
CA PRO A 348 28.86 5.91 -9.23
C PRO A 348 28.68 5.56 -7.75
N ASN A 349 29.53 6.09 -6.86
CA ASN A 349 29.51 5.80 -5.42
C ASN A 349 28.19 6.16 -4.72
N TRP A 350 27.45 7.13 -5.25
CA TRP A 350 26.15 7.58 -4.72
C TRP A 350 24.98 6.71 -5.21
N HIS A 351 25.16 5.92 -6.27
CA HIS A 351 24.10 5.08 -6.79
C HIS A 351 23.90 3.86 -5.89
N ARG A 352 22.65 3.60 -5.52
CA ARG A 352 22.22 2.47 -4.72
C ARG A 352 21.05 1.83 -5.44
N SER A 353 21.28 0.63 -5.94
CA SER A 353 20.30 -0.22 -6.63
C SER A 353 20.60 -1.68 -6.33
N ILE A 354 19.59 -2.54 -6.54
CA ILE A 354 19.76 -4.00 -6.43
C ILE A 354 20.96 -4.45 -7.27
N GLU A 355 21.03 -4.01 -8.52
CA GLU A 355 22.10 -4.36 -9.45
C GLU A 355 23.48 -3.91 -8.94
N SER A 356 23.60 -2.68 -8.43
CA SER A 356 24.86 -2.21 -7.84
C SER A 356 25.29 -3.02 -6.61
N ASN A 357 24.35 -3.42 -5.75
CA ASN A 357 24.63 -4.22 -4.56
C ASN A 357 25.09 -5.63 -4.94
N LEU A 358 24.48 -6.21 -5.97
CA LEU A 358 24.87 -7.50 -6.54
C LEU A 358 26.29 -7.45 -7.14
N PHE A 359 26.60 -6.47 -7.98
CA PHE A 359 27.95 -6.29 -8.53
C PHE A 359 28.98 -6.09 -7.42
N TYR A 360 28.65 -5.31 -6.38
CA TYR A 360 29.53 -5.11 -5.24
C TYR A 360 29.73 -6.41 -4.44
N GLY A 361 28.73 -7.30 -4.44
CA GLY A 361 28.81 -8.60 -3.76
C GLY A 361 29.73 -9.54 -4.50
N LEU A 362 29.51 -9.63 -5.81
CA LEU A 362 30.32 -10.43 -6.72
C LEU A 362 31.78 -9.95 -6.74
N SER A 363 32.06 -8.65 -6.75
CA SER A 363 33.45 -8.14 -6.85
C SER A 363 34.37 -8.56 -5.69
N ARG A 364 33.82 -8.94 -4.54
CA ARG A 364 34.60 -9.41 -3.39
C ARG A 364 34.88 -10.92 -3.42
N HIS A 365 34.06 -11.71 -4.11
CA HIS A 365 34.05 -13.18 -4.01
C HIS A 365 33.76 -13.89 -5.36
N TYR A 366 33.96 -13.23 -6.51
CA TYR A 366 33.58 -13.79 -7.81
C TYR A 366 34.33 -15.09 -8.13
N ASP A 367 35.64 -15.13 -7.85
CA ASP A 367 36.48 -16.33 -8.07
C ASP A 367 36.03 -17.54 -7.25
N GLN A 368 35.28 -17.31 -6.17
CA GLN A 368 34.73 -18.35 -5.28
C GLN A 368 33.30 -18.75 -5.66
N LYS A 369 32.69 -18.09 -6.67
CA LYS A 369 31.28 -18.26 -7.08
C LYS A 369 30.30 -18.18 -5.91
N ASP A 370 30.57 -17.32 -4.93
CA ASP A 370 29.70 -17.13 -3.76
C ASP A 370 28.50 -16.22 -4.10
N TYR A 371 27.63 -16.76 -4.96
CA TYR A 371 26.40 -16.10 -5.39
C TYR A 371 25.41 -15.88 -4.25
N VAL A 372 25.42 -16.76 -3.24
CA VAL A 372 24.51 -16.66 -2.08
C VAL A 372 24.83 -15.41 -1.28
N SER A 373 26.11 -15.19 -0.95
CA SER A 373 26.52 -13.98 -0.20
C SER A 373 26.25 -12.70 -0.98
N ALA A 374 26.41 -12.70 -2.31
CA ALA A 374 26.05 -11.56 -3.15
C ALA A 374 24.54 -11.33 -3.17
N PHE A 375 23.72 -12.39 -3.29
CA PHE A 375 22.26 -12.33 -3.27
C PHE A 375 21.72 -11.84 -1.92
N MET A 376 22.37 -12.19 -0.80
CA MET A 376 22.00 -11.74 0.55
C MET A 376 22.06 -10.22 0.76
N ARG A 377 22.68 -9.48 -0.16
CA ARG A 377 22.69 -8.00 -0.15
C ARG A 377 21.43 -7.36 -0.70
N ILE A 378 20.58 -8.14 -1.36
CA ILE A 378 19.22 -7.71 -1.69
C ILE A 378 18.42 -7.68 -0.40
N PRO A 379 17.61 -6.64 -0.13
CA PRO A 379 16.70 -6.61 1.02
C PRO A 379 15.84 -7.89 1.10
N ARG A 380 15.63 -8.42 2.32
CA ARG A 380 15.01 -9.73 2.54
C ARG A 380 13.63 -9.86 1.90
N ASN A 381 12.80 -8.83 2.02
CA ASN A 381 11.49 -8.78 1.39
C ASN A 381 11.59 -9.08 -0.12
N VAL A 382 12.50 -8.41 -0.84
CA VAL A 382 12.66 -8.63 -2.28
C VAL A 382 13.19 -10.01 -2.63
N ARG A 383 14.06 -10.59 -1.81
CA ARG A 383 14.51 -11.97 -2.01
C ARG A 383 13.34 -12.95 -1.95
N LEU A 384 12.46 -12.77 -0.96
CA LEU A 384 11.26 -13.59 -0.78
C LEU A 384 10.26 -13.42 -1.92
N LEU A 385 10.15 -12.21 -2.50
CA LEU A 385 9.27 -11.93 -3.65
C LEU A 385 9.46 -12.93 -4.79
N TYR A 386 10.71 -13.26 -5.13
CA TYR A 386 11.01 -14.12 -6.27
C TYR A 386 10.45 -15.53 -6.09
N VAL A 387 10.73 -16.15 -4.95
CA VAL A 387 10.25 -17.50 -4.63
C VAL A 387 8.73 -17.52 -4.51
N HIS A 388 8.16 -16.52 -3.84
CA HIS A 388 6.72 -16.41 -3.70
C HIS A 388 6.01 -16.19 -5.04
N ALA A 389 6.62 -15.48 -6.00
CA ALA A 389 6.07 -15.37 -7.34
C ALA A 389 6.01 -16.73 -8.05
N PHE A 390 6.98 -17.63 -7.83
CA PHE A 390 6.90 -18.99 -8.37
C PHE A 390 5.88 -19.85 -7.62
N GLN A 391 5.73 -19.72 -6.30
CA GLN A 391 4.63 -20.37 -5.56
C GLN A 391 3.26 -19.90 -6.07
N SER A 392 3.10 -18.61 -6.33
CA SER A 392 1.89 -18.02 -6.92
C SER A 392 1.60 -18.56 -8.32
N TYR A 393 2.65 -18.79 -9.13
CA TYR A 393 2.53 -19.43 -10.44
C TYR A 393 1.94 -20.84 -10.30
N LEU A 394 2.56 -21.68 -9.47
CA LEU A 394 2.07 -23.06 -9.23
C LEU A 394 0.64 -23.04 -8.68
N TRP A 395 0.34 -22.12 -7.76
CA TRP A 395 -0.99 -21.95 -7.17
C TRP A 395 -2.06 -21.66 -8.23
N ASN A 396 -1.80 -20.73 -9.17
CA ASN A 396 -2.76 -20.41 -10.22
C ASN A 396 -3.08 -21.63 -11.10
N HIS A 397 -2.06 -22.43 -11.46
CA HIS A 397 -2.26 -23.65 -12.23
C HIS A 397 -3.04 -24.71 -11.45
N LEU A 398 -2.76 -24.89 -10.15
CA LEU A 398 -3.52 -25.78 -9.27
C LEU A 398 -4.98 -25.32 -9.10
N ALA A 399 -5.22 -24.03 -8.93
CA ALA A 399 -6.56 -23.46 -8.82
C ALA A 399 -7.37 -23.69 -10.10
N THR A 400 -6.77 -23.47 -11.26
CA THR A 400 -7.38 -23.81 -12.57
C THR A 400 -7.75 -25.28 -12.62
N PHE A 401 -6.80 -26.17 -12.34
CA PHE A 401 -7.02 -27.62 -12.37
C PHE A 401 -8.15 -28.03 -11.42
N ARG A 402 -8.18 -27.45 -10.21
CA ARG A 402 -9.22 -27.74 -9.23
C ARG A 402 -10.59 -27.26 -9.70
N VAL A 403 -10.71 -26.05 -10.24
CA VAL A 403 -12.00 -25.50 -10.73
C VAL A 403 -12.56 -26.32 -11.89
N GLN A 404 -11.69 -26.88 -12.75
CA GLN A 404 -12.12 -27.78 -13.84
C GLN A 404 -12.79 -29.07 -13.35
N LYS A 405 -12.58 -29.47 -12.09
CA LYS A 405 -13.29 -30.59 -11.45
C LYS A 405 -14.68 -30.21 -10.92
N GLY A 406 -15.09 -28.95 -11.06
CA GLY A 406 -16.39 -28.44 -10.64
C GLY A 406 -16.33 -27.50 -9.42
N LEU A 407 -17.40 -26.74 -9.22
CA LEU A 407 -17.54 -25.73 -8.17
C LEU A 407 -18.23 -26.24 -6.90
N GLN A 408 -18.20 -27.55 -6.67
CA GLN A 408 -18.65 -28.18 -5.42
C GLN A 408 -17.42 -28.73 -4.68
N PRO A 409 -17.42 -28.77 -3.33
CA PRO A 409 -16.40 -29.48 -2.57
C PRO A 409 -16.32 -30.95 -2.97
N ILE A 410 -15.12 -31.49 -3.01
CA ILE A 410 -14.86 -32.91 -3.33
C ILE A 410 -14.02 -33.57 -2.24
N VAL A 411 -14.11 -34.90 -2.14
CA VAL A 411 -13.31 -35.70 -1.20
C VAL A 411 -11.84 -35.48 -1.50
N GLY A 412 -11.05 -35.06 -0.51
CA GLY A 412 -9.65 -34.69 -0.68
C GLY A 412 -9.44 -33.18 -0.95
N ASP A 413 -10.46 -32.33 -0.84
CA ASP A 413 -10.23 -30.90 -0.67
C ASP A 413 -9.65 -30.60 0.71
N VAL A 414 -8.90 -29.52 0.79
CA VAL A 414 -8.33 -29.00 2.03
C VAL A 414 -9.18 -27.83 2.50
N VAL A 415 -9.56 -27.79 3.78
CA VAL A 415 -10.34 -26.71 4.40
C VAL A 415 -9.77 -26.39 5.78
N TYR A 416 -10.13 -25.24 6.35
CA TYR A 416 -9.92 -25.04 7.79
C TYR A 416 -10.94 -25.86 8.59
N ALA A 417 -10.50 -26.57 9.62
CA ALA A 417 -11.36 -27.35 10.50
C ALA A 417 -12.39 -26.44 11.20
N ASN A 418 -11.95 -25.24 11.61
CA ASN A 418 -12.80 -24.18 12.13
C ASN A 418 -13.06 -23.14 11.02
N LYS A 419 -14.33 -22.99 10.60
CA LYS A 419 -14.76 -22.10 9.50
C LYS A 419 -14.43 -20.61 9.66
N LYS A 420 -13.91 -20.18 10.81
CA LYS A 420 -13.49 -18.80 11.07
C LYS A 420 -12.10 -18.80 11.70
N PRO A 421 -11.02 -18.86 10.92
CA PRO A 421 -9.73 -18.49 11.44
C PRO A 421 -9.74 -17.01 11.79
N GLU A 422 -9.46 -16.65 13.04
CA GLU A 422 -9.36 -15.25 13.49
C GLU A 422 -8.05 -14.57 13.05
N ILE A 423 -7.23 -15.25 12.24
CA ILE A 423 -5.85 -14.82 11.96
C ILE A 423 -5.61 -14.70 10.46
N ASN A 424 -5.26 -13.49 10.04
CA ASN A 424 -4.62 -13.21 8.77
C ASN A 424 -3.23 -13.87 8.78
N THR A 425 -3.08 -14.96 8.03
CA THR A 425 -1.87 -15.79 8.03
C THR A 425 -0.70 -15.12 7.26
N LEU A 426 0.46 -15.78 7.23
CA LEU A 426 1.67 -15.50 6.42
C LEU A 426 1.43 -14.98 4.99
N GLU A 427 0.24 -15.21 4.45
CA GLU A 427 -0.27 -14.73 3.17
C GLU A 427 -0.17 -13.22 2.99
N ASP A 428 -0.57 -12.43 4.01
CA ASP A 428 -0.58 -10.95 3.99
C ASP A 428 0.82 -10.37 3.90
N LEU A 429 1.81 -11.02 4.52
CA LEU A 429 3.21 -10.63 4.47
C LEU A 429 3.83 -10.90 3.09
N SER A 430 3.39 -11.93 2.39
CA SER A 430 3.97 -12.35 1.11
C SER A 430 3.58 -11.41 -0.05
N LEU A 431 2.42 -10.77 0.02
CA LEU A 431 1.83 -9.96 -1.05
C LEU A 431 2.22 -8.48 -1.01
N GLU A 432 2.45 -7.93 0.19
CA GLU A 432 2.81 -6.51 0.36
C GLU A 432 4.25 -6.17 -0.05
N ILE A 433 5.07 -7.18 -0.31
CA ILE A 433 6.43 -7.05 -0.83
C ILE A 433 6.46 -6.41 -2.26
N GLU A 434 5.33 -6.38 -2.97
CA GLU A 434 5.22 -5.83 -4.33
C GLU A 434 5.32 -4.29 -4.43
N GLY A 435 5.15 -3.55 -3.32
CA GLY A 435 4.83 -2.12 -3.32
C GLY A 435 5.99 -1.11 -3.17
N ASN A 436 7.20 -1.47 -3.60
CA ASN A 436 8.44 -0.67 -3.62
C ASN A 436 9.49 -1.08 -2.57
N ILE A 437 10.72 -1.23 -3.06
CA ILE A 437 11.78 -2.09 -2.54
C ILE A 437 12.73 -1.36 -1.58
N GLU A 438 12.74 -0.03 -1.62
CA GLU A 438 13.80 0.76 -0.97
C GLU A 438 13.48 1.15 0.48
N VAL A 439 12.22 1.00 0.95
CA VAL A 439 11.78 1.64 2.21
C VAL A 439 10.77 0.82 3.03
N ALA A 440 10.47 -0.43 2.65
CA ALA A 440 9.62 -1.27 3.50
C ALA A 440 10.36 -1.58 4.83
N PRO A 441 9.75 -1.39 6.00
CA PRO A 441 10.37 -1.83 7.26
C PRO A 441 10.68 -3.33 7.16
N GLU A 442 11.86 -3.74 7.63
CA GLU A 442 12.22 -5.15 7.67
C GLU A 442 11.19 -5.91 8.52
N VAL A 443 10.36 -6.71 7.86
CA VAL A 443 9.38 -7.51 8.56
C VAL A 443 10.08 -8.76 9.10
N ASN A 444 10.10 -8.87 10.42
CA ASN A 444 10.52 -10.09 11.06
C ASN A 444 9.37 -11.10 11.02
N ILE A 445 9.38 -11.95 9.99
CA ILE A 445 8.35 -12.98 9.73
C ILE A 445 8.35 -14.06 10.84
N ASP A 446 9.39 -14.12 11.69
CA ASP A 446 9.53 -15.10 12.76
C ASP A 446 8.60 -14.84 13.98
N ILE A 447 7.71 -13.84 13.92
CA ILE A 447 6.78 -13.48 15.02
C ILE A 447 5.42 -14.21 14.91
N ILE A 448 5.18 -15.03 13.88
CA ILE A 448 3.94 -15.79 13.79
C ILE A 448 4.01 -17.01 14.70
N ASP A 449 3.30 -16.93 15.82
CA ASP A 449 3.16 -18.01 16.79
C ASP A 449 2.46 -19.22 16.15
N LYS A 450 3.15 -20.36 16.10
CA LYS A 450 2.65 -21.59 15.46
C LYS A 450 1.37 -22.11 16.12
N SER A 451 1.13 -21.85 17.41
CA SER A 451 -0.11 -22.26 18.08
C SER A 451 -1.34 -21.47 17.67
N SER A 452 -1.15 -20.41 16.87
CA SER A 452 -2.24 -19.54 16.41
C SER A 452 -2.77 -19.92 15.02
N LEU A 453 -2.04 -20.75 14.26
CA LEU A 453 -2.45 -21.13 12.92
C LEU A 453 -3.69 -22.04 12.96
N PRO A 454 -4.71 -21.78 12.11
CA PRO A 454 -5.91 -22.59 12.08
C PRO A 454 -5.63 -24.02 11.62
N GLU A 455 -6.25 -24.98 12.32
CA GLU A 455 -6.14 -26.40 12.01
C GLU A 455 -6.74 -26.71 10.63
N ILE A 456 -6.04 -27.55 9.87
CA ILE A 456 -6.42 -27.95 8.52
C ILE A 456 -7.12 -29.31 8.56
N LYS A 457 -8.16 -29.48 7.74
CA LYS A 457 -8.88 -30.74 7.55
C LYS A 457 -8.91 -31.13 6.08
N ILE A 458 -8.74 -32.42 5.82
CA ILE A 458 -8.95 -33.03 4.51
C ILE A 458 -10.37 -33.60 4.47
N LEU A 459 -11.18 -33.16 3.50
CA LEU A 459 -12.57 -33.58 3.40
C LEU A 459 -12.70 -35.06 3.06
N LYS A 460 -13.57 -35.77 3.80
CA LYS A 460 -14.10 -37.10 3.48
C LYS A 460 -15.54 -36.99 2.96
N GLU A 461 -16.12 -38.08 2.48
CA GLU A 461 -17.52 -38.10 1.99
C GLU A 461 -18.52 -37.55 3.01
N GLU A 462 -18.35 -37.90 4.29
CA GLU A 462 -19.18 -37.44 5.41
C GLU A 462 -19.11 -35.92 5.66
N ASP A 463 -18.03 -35.27 5.22
CA ASP A 463 -17.80 -33.86 5.47
C ASP A 463 -18.45 -32.96 4.41
N LEU A 464 -18.66 -33.45 3.19
CA LEU A 464 -19.07 -32.64 2.03
C LEU A 464 -20.30 -31.76 2.28
N PRO A 465 -21.38 -32.22 2.96
CA PRO A 465 -22.56 -31.39 3.20
C PRO A 465 -22.29 -30.19 4.13
N ASN A 466 -21.20 -30.22 4.91
CA ASN A 466 -20.86 -29.19 5.88
C ASN A 466 -20.01 -28.07 5.29
N TYR A 467 -19.48 -28.22 4.08
CA TYR A 467 -18.56 -27.25 3.47
C TYR A 467 -19.09 -26.77 2.12
N SER A 468 -18.56 -25.65 1.67
CA SER A 468 -18.84 -25.05 0.37
C SER A 468 -17.54 -24.80 -0.39
N ILE A 469 -17.64 -24.46 -1.68
CA ILE A 469 -16.47 -24.13 -2.49
C ILE A 469 -15.67 -22.93 -1.94
N PHE A 470 -16.32 -22.06 -1.16
CA PHE A 470 -15.71 -20.91 -0.49
C PHE A 470 -14.77 -21.32 0.66
N ASP A 471 -14.95 -22.52 1.22
CA ASP A 471 -14.11 -23.05 2.29
C ASP A 471 -12.85 -23.77 1.76
N VAL A 472 -12.82 -24.10 0.46
CA VAL A 472 -11.74 -24.87 -0.16
C VAL A 472 -10.46 -24.03 -0.28
N LEU A 473 -9.37 -24.62 0.19
CA LEU A 473 -8.03 -24.07 0.21
C LEU A 473 -7.14 -24.79 -0.80
N ILE A 474 -6.28 -24.03 -1.47
CA ILE A 474 -5.19 -24.54 -2.29
C ILE A 474 -3.87 -24.22 -1.58
N PRO A 475 -2.99 -25.21 -1.38
CA PRO A 475 -1.73 -25.01 -0.67
C PRO A 475 -0.72 -24.24 -1.52
N LEU A 476 -0.03 -23.31 -0.89
CA LEU A 476 1.22 -22.71 -1.35
C LEU A 476 2.36 -23.55 -0.80
N GLN A 477 2.93 -24.40 -1.64
CA GLN A 477 3.89 -25.42 -1.22
C GLN A 477 5.19 -24.83 -0.68
N GLY A 478 5.69 -25.43 0.39
CA GLY A 478 6.91 -25.02 1.08
C GLY A 478 7.41 -26.13 1.99
N THR A 479 8.22 -25.77 2.98
CA THR A 479 8.85 -26.73 3.89
C THR A 479 7.91 -27.31 4.96
N GLU A 480 6.76 -26.67 5.23
CA GLU A 480 5.83 -27.02 6.31
C GLU A 480 4.41 -27.38 5.82
N VAL A 481 4.18 -27.44 4.50
CA VAL A 481 2.86 -27.71 3.91
C VAL A 481 2.91 -29.03 3.14
N ASN A 482 1.96 -29.93 3.40
CA ASN A 482 1.77 -31.15 2.64
C ASN A 482 0.63 -30.98 1.61
N THR A 483 0.89 -31.35 0.35
CA THR A 483 -0.13 -31.42 -0.70
C THR A 483 -1.08 -32.60 -0.47
N ASN A 484 -2.38 -32.40 -0.71
CA ASN A 484 -3.38 -33.45 -0.60
C ASN A 484 -3.40 -34.38 -1.83
N SER A 485 -3.99 -35.58 -1.70
CA SER A 485 -3.94 -36.65 -2.71
C SER A 485 -4.47 -36.26 -4.10
N ILE A 486 -5.52 -35.44 -4.22
CA ILE A 486 -6.09 -35.08 -5.54
C ILE A 486 -5.17 -34.16 -6.35
N LEU A 487 -4.52 -33.21 -5.67
CA LEU A 487 -3.69 -32.20 -6.32
C LEU A 487 -2.23 -32.64 -6.44
N LEU A 488 -1.81 -33.62 -5.64
CA LEU A 488 -0.42 -34.05 -5.53
C LEU A 488 0.14 -34.53 -6.87
N GLU A 489 -0.55 -35.43 -7.57
CA GLU A 489 -0.05 -35.95 -8.87
C GLU A 489 0.11 -34.82 -9.90
N PHE A 490 -0.88 -33.93 -10.01
CA PHE A 490 -0.79 -32.79 -10.92
C PHE A 490 0.33 -31.83 -10.51
N TYR A 491 0.49 -31.59 -9.21
CA TYR A 491 1.53 -30.73 -8.67
C TYR A 491 2.94 -31.27 -8.95
N ASP A 492 3.17 -32.55 -8.70
CA ASP A 492 4.46 -33.21 -8.93
C ASP A 492 4.82 -33.17 -10.42
N ASN A 493 3.85 -33.46 -11.31
CA ASN A 493 4.04 -33.33 -12.75
C ASN A 493 4.38 -31.89 -13.15
N LEU A 494 3.67 -30.90 -12.60
CA LEU A 494 3.94 -29.47 -12.86
C LEU A 494 5.33 -29.03 -12.38
N LEU A 495 5.81 -29.54 -11.24
CA LEU A 495 7.18 -29.31 -10.79
C LEU A 495 8.21 -29.96 -11.74
N LEU A 496 7.97 -31.20 -12.15
CA LEU A 496 8.86 -31.95 -13.04
C LEU A 496 8.98 -31.28 -14.42
N GLU A 497 7.88 -30.73 -14.98
CA GLU A 497 7.90 -29.90 -16.19
C GLU A 497 8.86 -28.71 -16.09
N HIS A 498 9.10 -28.23 -14.87
CA HIS A 498 10.03 -27.14 -14.58
C HIS A 498 11.39 -27.60 -14.11
N GLY A 499 11.65 -28.91 -14.05
CA GLY A 499 12.88 -29.51 -13.54
C GLY A 499 13.08 -29.24 -12.05
N LEU A 500 12.00 -29.40 -11.28
CA LEU A 500 11.94 -29.23 -9.83
C LEU A 500 11.29 -30.46 -9.20
N THR A 501 11.55 -30.65 -7.90
CA THR A 501 10.86 -31.61 -7.03
C THR A 501 10.52 -30.92 -5.71
N GLN A 502 9.73 -31.56 -4.84
CA GLN A 502 9.40 -31.01 -3.52
C GLN A 502 10.67 -30.74 -2.67
N ASP A 503 11.72 -31.56 -2.84
CA ASP A 503 13.01 -31.38 -2.16
C ASP A 503 13.70 -30.07 -2.51
N CYS A 504 13.39 -29.44 -3.65
CA CYS A 504 13.94 -28.13 -4.00
C CYS A 504 13.55 -27.03 -3.00
N PHE A 505 12.38 -27.14 -2.37
CA PHE A 505 11.93 -26.20 -1.35
C PHE A 505 12.68 -26.40 -0.03
N LEU A 506 12.96 -27.65 0.35
CA LEU A 506 13.76 -28.01 1.54
C LEU A 506 15.24 -27.61 1.39
N ASN A 507 15.76 -27.71 0.16
CA ASN A 507 17.16 -27.42 -0.16
C ASN A 507 17.38 -25.97 -0.66
N TYR A 508 16.38 -25.09 -0.48
CA TYR A 508 16.47 -23.70 -0.87
C TYR A 508 17.64 -22.98 -0.16
N LYS A 509 18.34 -22.11 -0.90
CA LYS A 509 19.40 -21.27 -0.39
C LYS A 509 19.08 -19.80 -0.70
N PRO A 510 19.17 -18.89 0.28
CA PRO A 510 19.63 -19.08 1.67
C PRO A 510 18.58 -19.74 2.58
N ARG A 511 19.01 -20.64 3.49
CA ARG A 511 18.11 -21.47 4.33
C ARG A 511 17.12 -20.65 5.17
N GLN A 512 17.53 -19.49 5.67
CA GLN A 512 16.70 -18.58 6.47
C GLN A 512 15.53 -17.93 5.70
N ASP A 513 15.58 -17.97 4.37
CA ASP A 513 14.52 -17.46 3.50
C ASP A 513 13.75 -18.61 2.83
N SER A 514 13.90 -19.85 3.32
CA SER A 514 13.15 -21.00 2.78
C SER A 514 11.65 -20.78 2.95
N PRO A 515 10.85 -20.95 1.89
CA PRO A 515 9.42 -20.77 1.99
C PRO A 515 8.81 -21.85 2.89
N ARG A 516 8.12 -21.45 3.96
CA ARG A 516 7.40 -22.40 4.82
C ARG A 516 6.15 -22.98 4.15
N GLY A 517 5.52 -22.17 3.30
CA GLY A 517 4.24 -22.50 2.68
C GLY A 517 3.07 -21.91 3.46
N ALA A 518 1.88 -21.93 2.84
CA ALA A 518 0.64 -21.41 3.40
C ALA A 518 -0.57 -22.07 2.71
N TYR A 519 -1.78 -21.67 3.10
CA TYR A 519 -3.03 -22.09 2.46
C TYR A 519 -3.81 -20.86 2.03
N ARG A 520 -4.40 -20.90 0.84
CA ARG A 520 -5.14 -19.78 0.25
C ARG A 520 -6.49 -20.27 -0.28
N HIS A 521 -7.56 -19.51 -0.03
CA HIS A 521 -8.89 -19.83 -0.52
C HIS A 521 -8.93 -19.87 -2.05
N LEU A 522 -9.58 -20.90 -2.60
CA LEU A 522 -9.75 -21.09 -4.04
C LEU A 522 -10.67 -20.02 -4.65
N ILE A 523 -11.83 -19.82 -4.03
CA ILE A 523 -12.84 -18.83 -4.44
C ILE A 523 -12.91 -17.75 -3.38
N GLN A 524 -12.85 -16.49 -3.81
CA GLN A 524 -13.05 -15.34 -2.94
C GLN A 524 -14.45 -14.78 -3.16
N LEU A 525 -15.22 -14.71 -2.08
CA LEU A 525 -16.51 -14.03 -2.07
C LEU A 525 -16.32 -12.57 -1.62
N PRO A 526 -16.60 -11.57 -2.46
CA PRO A 526 -16.56 -10.17 -2.05
C PRO A 526 -17.74 -9.82 -1.14
N THR A 527 -17.54 -8.84 -0.25
CA THR A 527 -18.60 -8.26 0.58
C THR A 527 -18.95 -6.86 0.08
N GLU A 528 -20.07 -6.28 0.56
CA GLU A 528 -20.50 -4.92 0.18
C GLU A 528 -20.61 -4.68 -1.34
N VAL A 529 -20.99 -5.72 -2.09
CA VAL A 529 -21.12 -5.63 -3.56
C VAL A 529 -22.32 -4.75 -3.91
N SER A 530 -22.07 -3.68 -4.66
CA SER A 530 -23.08 -2.79 -5.22
C SER A 530 -22.62 -2.19 -6.54
N TYR A 531 -23.56 -1.65 -7.31
CA TYR A 531 -23.26 -0.98 -8.57
C TYR A 531 -24.29 0.10 -8.91
N GLN A 532 -23.88 1.04 -9.75
CA GLN A 532 -24.73 2.07 -10.34
C GLN A 532 -24.42 2.20 -11.83
N ILE A 533 -25.44 2.13 -12.68
CA ILE A 533 -25.32 2.34 -14.12
C ILE A 533 -25.68 3.80 -14.43
N ILE A 534 -24.87 4.45 -15.25
CA ILE A 534 -25.07 5.84 -15.65
C ILE A 534 -24.94 5.94 -17.18
N HIS A 535 -26.00 6.42 -17.82
CA HIS A 535 -25.96 6.80 -19.23
C HIS A 535 -25.66 8.29 -19.35
N TYR A 536 -24.71 8.64 -20.21
CA TYR A 536 -24.17 9.99 -20.31
C TYR A 536 -23.96 10.41 -21.78
N GLY A 537 -24.02 11.72 -22.02
CA GLY A 537 -23.80 12.31 -23.34
C GLY A 537 -22.33 12.64 -23.60
N SER A 538 -22.03 13.16 -24.79
CA SER A 538 -20.63 13.47 -25.14
C SER A 538 -20.05 14.69 -24.41
N SER A 539 -20.88 15.60 -23.88
CA SER A 539 -20.43 16.74 -23.06
C SER A 539 -20.25 16.43 -21.57
N ASP A 540 -20.59 15.22 -21.14
CA ASP A 540 -20.41 14.79 -19.75
C ASP A 540 -19.01 14.23 -19.53
N ASN A 541 -18.45 14.51 -18.35
CA ASN A 541 -17.18 13.94 -17.92
C ASN A 541 -17.45 12.82 -16.90
N PRO A 542 -17.21 11.55 -17.26
CA PRO A 542 -17.48 10.43 -16.35
C PRO A 542 -16.71 10.50 -15.02
N ASP A 543 -15.58 11.20 -14.98
CA ASP A 543 -14.80 11.39 -13.74
C ASP A 543 -15.59 12.11 -12.65
N ASP A 544 -16.57 12.94 -13.03
CA ASP A 544 -17.40 13.70 -12.08
C ASP A 544 -18.40 12.80 -11.32
N PHE A 545 -18.70 11.60 -11.86
CA PHE A 545 -19.60 10.63 -11.24
C PHE A 545 -18.95 9.88 -10.07
N ILE A 546 -17.62 9.90 -9.98
CA ILE A 546 -16.85 9.19 -8.94
C ILE A 546 -16.01 10.19 -8.10
N PRO A 547 -16.65 11.07 -7.29
CA PRO A 547 -15.90 12.04 -6.49
C PRO A 547 -15.04 11.35 -5.43
N SER A 548 -13.84 11.88 -5.19
CA SER A 548 -12.93 11.40 -4.13
C SER A 548 -13.28 12.00 -2.77
N ASP A 549 -12.69 11.46 -1.69
CA ASP A 549 -12.80 12.05 -0.35
C ASP A 549 -12.38 13.53 -0.32
N VAL A 550 -11.33 13.87 -1.07
CA VAL A 550 -10.84 15.24 -1.19
C VAL A 550 -11.85 16.11 -1.95
N ASP A 551 -12.43 15.58 -3.04
CA ASP A 551 -13.45 16.30 -3.82
C ASP A 551 -14.69 16.58 -2.95
N LEU A 552 -15.12 15.60 -2.13
CA LEU A 552 -16.24 15.74 -1.20
C LEU A 552 -15.95 16.76 -0.10
N LEU A 553 -14.74 16.75 0.48
CA LEU A 553 -14.31 17.71 1.50
C LEU A 553 -14.28 19.16 1.02
N PHE A 554 -13.94 19.38 -0.26
CA PHE A 554 -13.91 20.72 -0.83
C PHE A 554 -15.27 21.13 -1.41
N LYS A 555 -16.11 20.20 -1.87
CA LYS A 555 -17.50 20.48 -2.26
C LYS A 555 -18.35 20.92 -1.07
N SER A 556 -18.22 20.24 0.08
CA SER A 556 -18.95 20.63 1.31
C SER A 556 -18.58 22.03 1.81
N ARG A 557 -17.37 22.52 1.48
CA ARG A 557 -16.90 23.88 1.80
C ARG A 557 -17.34 24.94 0.79
N LYS A 558 -17.69 24.54 -0.45
CA LYS A 558 -18.10 25.45 -1.54
C LYS A 558 -19.61 25.63 -1.66
N HIS A 559 -20.41 24.93 -0.85
CA HIS A 559 -21.88 25.00 -0.91
C HIS A 559 -22.50 26.36 -0.50
N GLU A 560 -21.71 27.43 -0.35
CA GLU A 560 -22.21 28.80 -0.23
C GLU A 560 -22.38 29.54 -1.57
N THR A 561 -21.87 29.05 -2.70
CA THR A 561 -22.03 29.75 -3.98
C THR A 561 -21.95 28.78 -5.17
N GLU A 562 -23.12 28.35 -5.67
CA GLU A 562 -23.44 28.28 -7.12
C GLU A 562 -24.67 27.39 -7.36
N ALA A 563 -25.72 28.00 -7.89
CA ALA A 563 -26.89 27.32 -8.43
C ALA A 563 -26.53 26.72 -9.80
N THR A 564 -26.87 25.45 -9.99
CA THR A 564 -26.69 24.67 -11.23
C THR A 564 -27.38 25.32 -12.43
N LYS A 565 -26.59 25.73 -13.43
CA LYS A 565 -27.08 25.96 -14.80
C LYS A 565 -27.48 24.61 -15.40
N SER A 566 -28.70 24.50 -15.92
CA SER A 566 -29.17 23.32 -16.66
C SER A 566 -28.38 23.18 -17.96
N LYS A 567 -27.73 22.02 -18.16
CA LYS A 567 -27.14 21.65 -19.45
C LYS A 567 -28.25 21.30 -20.45
N PRO A 568 -28.07 21.53 -21.75
CA PRO A 568 -29.01 21.09 -22.79
C PRO A 568 -29.19 19.56 -22.80
N ASP A 569 -30.38 19.09 -23.17
CA ASP A 569 -30.69 17.67 -23.34
C ASP A 569 -29.94 17.09 -24.56
N GLU A 570 -28.76 16.55 -24.31
CA GLU A 570 -27.99 15.76 -25.29
C GLU A 570 -28.41 14.28 -25.26
N PRO A 571 -28.31 13.56 -26.40
CA PRO A 571 -28.54 12.12 -26.42
C PRO A 571 -27.49 11.38 -25.57
N LYS A 572 -27.96 10.49 -24.69
CA LYS A 572 -27.13 9.66 -23.81
C LYS A 572 -26.76 8.35 -24.51
N ASP A 573 -25.77 8.41 -25.38
CA ASP A 573 -25.34 7.29 -26.24
C ASP A 573 -24.26 6.40 -25.61
N LYS A 574 -23.65 6.84 -24.50
CA LYS A 574 -22.61 6.09 -23.77
C LYS A 574 -23.09 5.67 -22.39
N SER A 575 -22.48 4.59 -21.90
CA SER A 575 -22.77 4.04 -20.57
C SER A 575 -21.50 3.83 -19.77
N CYS A 576 -21.56 4.11 -18.48
CA CYS A 576 -20.55 3.72 -17.50
C CYS A 576 -21.22 3.03 -16.30
N ALA A 577 -20.42 2.28 -15.55
CA ALA A 577 -20.86 1.65 -14.32
C ALA A 577 -19.88 1.97 -13.19
N ILE A 578 -20.40 2.41 -12.06
CA ILE A 578 -19.65 2.49 -10.81
C ILE A 578 -19.88 1.17 -10.09
N VAL A 579 -18.83 0.41 -9.83
CA VAL A 579 -18.90 -0.86 -9.10
C VAL A 579 -18.16 -0.73 -7.79
N GLU A 580 -18.76 -1.23 -6.72
CA GLU A 580 -18.21 -1.17 -5.37
C GLU A 580 -18.22 -2.56 -4.73
N PHE A 581 -17.13 -2.92 -4.06
CA PHE A 581 -17.00 -4.18 -3.33
C PHE A 581 -15.80 -4.16 -2.37
N SER A 582 -15.91 -4.93 -1.30
CA SER A 582 -14.87 -5.13 -0.30
C SER A 582 -14.21 -6.50 -0.48
N LEU A 583 -12.88 -6.52 -0.48
CA LEU A 583 -12.08 -7.73 -0.52
C LEU A 583 -11.22 -7.82 0.75
N PRO A 584 -10.96 -9.03 1.28
CA PRO A 584 -10.00 -9.19 2.35
C PRO A 584 -8.59 -8.81 1.87
N SER A 585 -7.66 -8.76 2.81
CA SER A 585 -6.24 -8.68 2.50
C SER A 585 -5.84 -9.81 1.54
N SER A 586 -4.73 -9.62 0.83
CA SER A 586 -4.20 -10.63 -0.08
C SER A 586 -5.10 -11.00 -1.29
N SER A 587 -6.09 -10.16 -1.63
CA SER A 587 -6.98 -10.35 -2.79
C SER A 587 -6.79 -9.27 -3.85
N TYR A 588 -6.98 -9.63 -5.13
CA TYR A 588 -6.76 -8.73 -6.26
C TYR A 588 -8.07 -8.26 -6.88
N ALA A 589 -8.38 -6.97 -6.80
CA ALA A 589 -9.55 -6.38 -7.45
C ALA A 589 -9.57 -6.59 -8.97
N THR A 590 -8.41 -6.71 -9.61
CA THR A 590 -8.34 -7.04 -11.05
C THR A 590 -8.92 -8.42 -11.36
N MET A 591 -8.89 -9.38 -10.43
CA MET A 591 -9.49 -10.70 -10.63
C MET A 591 -11.02 -10.64 -10.50
N ALA A 592 -11.55 -9.87 -9.54
CA ALA A 592 -12.98 -9.58 -9.46
C ALA A 592 -13.49 -8.85 -10.72
N LEU A 593 -12.74 -7.86 -11.22
CA LEU A 593 -13.07 -7.17 -12.48
C LEU A 593 -13.00 -8.10 -13.70
N ARG A 594 -12.04 -9.03 -13.74
CA ARG A 594 -11.98 -10.04 -14.79
C ARG A 594 -13.23 -10.93 -14.77
N GLU A 595 -13.70 -11.30 -13.59
CA GLU A 595 -14.94 -12.05 -13.43
C GLU A 595 -16.16 -11.26 -13.92
N ILE A 596 -16.30 -9.99 -13.52
CA ILE A 596 -17.40 -9.11 -13.99
C ILE A 596 -17.40 -9.02 -15.52
N LEU A 597 -16.23 -8.75 -16.12
CA LEU A 597 -16.15 -8.42 -17.55
C LEU A 597 -16.05 -9.65 -18.45
N MET A 598 -15.61 -10.81 -17.94
CA MET A 598 -15.29 -12.00 -18.75
C MET A 598 -14.33 -11.69 -19.92
N ASP A 599 -13.43 -10.71 -19.75
CA ASP A 599 -12.49 -10.25 -20.78
C ASP A 599 -11.03 -10.35 -20.31
N GLU A 600 -10.30 -11.32 -20.88
CA GLU A 600 -8.89 -11.54 -20.55
C GLU A 600 -7.94 -10.49 -21.13
N SER A 601 -8.34 -9.77 -22.18
CA SER A 601 -7.44 -8.91 -22.97
C SER A 601 -7.28 -7.52 -22.37
N LYS A 602 -8.36 -6.93 -21.84
CA LYS A 602 -8.40 -5.52 -21.40
C LYS A 602 -7.93 -5.31 -19.96
N VAL A 603 -8.19 -6.25 -19.06
CA VAL A 603 -7.70 -6.20 -17.65
C VAL A 603 -6.18 -6.40 -17.59
N THR A 604 -5.65 -7.25 -18.48
CA THR A 604 -4.25 -7.70 -18.58
C THR A 604 -3.32 -6.67 -19.25
N ALA A 605 -3.82 -5.91 -20.23
CA ALA A 605 -3.02 -4.87 -20.93
C ALA A 605 -2.48 -3.77 -19.99
N GLN A 606 -3.11 -3.62 -18.81
CA GLN A 606 -2.87 -2.52 -17.87
C GLN A 606 -1.63 -2.71 -17.00
N THR A 607 -1.24 -3.96 -16.68
CA THR A 607 0.00 -4.25 -15.92
C THR A 607 1.25 -3.82 -16.72
N SER A 608 1.14 -3.82 -18.06
CA SER A 608 2.21 -3.42 -18.99
C SER A 608 2.44 -1.90 -19.04
N LYS A 609 1.46 -1.07 -18.65
CA LYS A 609 1.53 0.41 -18.74
C LYS A 609 2.26 1.09 -17.58
N ARG A 610 2.78 0.33 -16.59
CA ARG A 610 3.56 0.87 -15.45
C ARG A 610 4.81 1.68 -15.86
N THR A 611 5.27 1.59 -17.11
CA THR A 611 6.52 2.21 -17.61
C THR A 611 6.32 3.39 -18.57
N ALA A 612 5.08 3.79 -18.86
CA ALA A 612 4.79 4.99 -19.63
C ALA A 612 4.74 6.22 -18.70
N PRO A 613 5.39 7.34 -19.03
CA PRO A 613 5.19 8.59 -18.30
C PRO A 613 3.72 9.02 -18.47
N ASP A 614 3.05 9.30 -17.36
CA ASP A 614 1.67 9.84 -17.35
C ASP A 614 1.66 11.28 -17.89
N ASP A 615 0.52 11.63 -18.50
CA ASP A 615 0.14 12.96 -18.98
C ASP A 615 0.19 14.02 -17.86
N ASN A 616 1.36 14.57 -17.59
CA ASN A 616 1.51 15.80 -16.79
C ASN A 616 1.02 17.06 -17.54
N GLN A 617 0.49 16.92 -18.77
CA GLN A 617 0.08 18.07 -19.58
C GLN A 617 -1.25 18.72 -19.13
N GLU A 618 -2.09 18.05 -18.33
CA GLU A 618 -3.36 18.63 -17.87
C GLU A 618 -3.24 19.44 -16.57
N THR A 619 -2.25 19.16 -15.70
CA THR A 619 -2.03 19.98 -14.49
C THR A 619 -1.37 21.31 -14.81
N GLU A 620 -0.51 21.38 -15.83
CA GLU A 620 0.06 22.66 -16.30
C GLU A 620 -0.98 23.57 -16.97
N LYS A 621 -2.02 23.01 -17.60
CA LYS A 621 -3.10 23.81 -18.21
C LYS A 621 -4.03 24.48 -17.20
N LYS A 622 -4.20 23.92 -15.99
CA LYS A 622 -4.96 24.59 -14.92
C LYS A 622 -4.13 25.59 -14.11
N ILE A 623 -2.80 25.48 -14.08
CA ILE A 623 -1.93 26.45 -13.39
C ILE A 623 -1.85 27.77 -14.18
N LYS A 624 -1.90 27.71 -15.51
CA LYS A 624 -1.87 28.92 -16.35
C LYS A 624 -3.17 29.72 -16.42
N LEU A 625 -4.28 29.20 -15.88
CA LEU A 625 -5.57 29.90 -15.88
C LEU A 625 -5.85 30.65 -14.55
N ASP A 626 -5.15 30.34 -13.46
CA ASP A 626 -5.30 31.02 -12.16
C ASP A 626 -4.22 32.09 -11.91
N GLU A 627 -3.29 32.32 -12.84
CA GLU A 627 -2.29 33.41 -12.77
C GLU A 627 -2.68 34.64 -13.60
N THR A 628 -3.87 34.63 -14.21
CA THR A 628 -4.46 35.78 -14.91
C THR A 628 -5.93 35.93 -14.53
N GLU A 629 -6.18 36.34 -13.29
CA GLU A 629 -7.35 37.15 -12.89
C GLU A 629 -7.08 37.88 -11.56
#